data_AF-A0AAV4ECP6-F1
#
_entry.id   AF-A0AAV4ECP6-F1
#
_cell.length_a   1.000
_cell.length_b   1.000
_cell.length_c   1.000
_cell.angle_alpha   90.00
_cell.angle_beta   90.00
_cell.angle_gamma   90.00
#
_symmetry.space_group_name_H-M   'P 1'
#
loop_
_entity.id
_entity.type
_entity.pdbx_description
1 polymer ?
#
loop_
_entity_poly.entity_id
_entity_poly.type
_entity_poly.pdbx_seq_one_letter_code
_entity_poly.pdbx_strand_id
1 'polypeptide(L)'
;MRRLSLIKRLASTSWGSDIDTLRSLYLGYVRSVLDCNLCLQASSTKTVQSEIEKVQNHALRFICGDMRSTPTAACKIHARIEPRGLRREKATLEMYERAQRMNPLHVAKLIVENWKIVENWKKKDRIQYPTIMHLITTLQERCHLSNDRKPTC
;
A
#
# COMPACT_ATOMS: atom_id res chain seq x y z
N MET A 1 -16.05 8.88 -0.03
CA MET A 1 -15.43 10.23 -0.07
C MET A 1 -15.73 11.14 1.14
N ARG A 2 -16.43 10.70 2.20
CA ARG A 2 -16.72 11.55 3.38
C ARG A 2 -15.48 11.84 4.26
N ARG A 3 -14.46 10.98 4.22
CA ARG A 3 -13.24 11.16 5.03
C ARG A 3 -12.35 12.29 4.52
N LEU A 4 -12.20 12.39 3.19
CA LEU A 4 -11.42 13.44 2.55
C LEU A 4 -12.07 14.82 2.69
N SER A 5 -13.40 14.90 2.69
CA SER A 5 -14.11 16.17 2.88
C SER A 5 -13.88 16.77 4.27
N LEU A 6 -13.63 15.95 5.30
CA LEU A 6 -13.27 16.45 6.62
C LEU A 6 -11.93 17.19 6.61
N ILE A 7 -10.91 16.57 6.01
CA ILE A 7 -9.59 17.19 5.84
C ILE A 7 -9.72 18.49 5.04
N LYS A 8 -10.49 18.48 3.94
CA LYS A 8 -10.75 19.68 3.14
C LYS A 8 -11.34 20.81 3.98
N ARG A 9 -12.36 20.51 4.81
CA ARG A 9 -13.02 21.52 5.66
C ARG A 9 -12.03 22.14 6.64
N LEU A 10 -11.24 21.31 7.34
CA LEU A 10 -10.25 21.78 8.31
C LEU A 10 -9.08 22.53 7.64
N ALA A 11 -8.69 22.15 6.43
CA ALA A 11 -7.70 22.90 5.66
C ALA A 11 -8.21 24.26 5.18
N SER A 12 -9.52 24.43 5.03
CA SER A 12 -10.14 25.69 4.58
C SER A 12 -10.54 26.65 5.70
N THR A 13 -10.35 26.28 6.97
CA THR A 13 -10.65 27.18 8.10
C THR A 13 -9.53 28.19 8.30
N SER A 14 -9.86 29.45 8.54
CA SER A 14 -8.89 30.54 8.78
C SER A 14 -8.08 30.39 10.07
N TRP A 15 -8.56 29.59 11.02
CA TRP A 15 -7.89 29.36 12.30
C TRP A 15 -6.98 28.12 12.23
N GLY A 16 -5.78 28.30 11.67
CA GLY A 16 -4.57 27.62 12.16
C GLY A 16 -4.50 26.08 12.09
N SER A 17 -5.15 25.40 11.14
CA SER A 17 -4.84 23.99 10.91
C SER A 17 -3.42 23.86 10.35
N ASP A 18 -2.46 23.60 11.24
CA ASP A 18 -1.06 23.40 10.87
C ASP A 18 -0.88 22.13 10.03
N ILE A 19 0.15 22.13 9.17
CA ILE A 19 0.46 21.03 8.25
C ILE A 19 0.62 19.70 9.00
N ASP A 20 1.24 19.70 10.18
CA ASP A 20 1.45 18.50 10.98
C ASP A 20 0.15 17.96 11.58
N THR A 21 -0.80 18.83 11.92
CA THR A 21 -2.12 18.43 12.43
C THR A 21 -2.96 17.77 11.33
N LEU A 22 -3.03 18.39 10.15
CA LEU A 22 -3.74 17.85 8.98
C LEU A 22 -3.11 16.56 8.50
N ARG A 23 -1.77 16.49 8.50
CA ARG A 23 -1.02 15.27 8.20
C ARG A 23 -1.36 14.16 9.18
N SER A 24 -1.33 14.42 10.49
CA SER A 24 -1.64 13.43 11.52
C SER A 24 -3.07 12.91 11.37
N LEU A 25 -4.04 13.80 11.12
CA LEU A 25 -5.43 13.43 10.84
C LEU A 25 -5.54 12.57 9.57
N TYR A 26 -4.82 12.93 8.50
CA TYR A 26 -4.76 12.12 7.28
C TYR A 26 -4.22 10.71 7.56
N LEU A 27 -3.10 10.60 8.28
CA LEU A 27 -2.49 9.31 8.64
C LEU A 27 -3.47 8.43 9.43
N GLY A 28 -4.12 8.99 10.45
CA GLY A 28 -5.02 8.26 11.34
C GLY A 28 -6.38 7.90 10.73
N TYR A 29 -6.95 8.77 9.90
CA TYR A 29 -8.35 8.62 9.46
C TYR A 29 -8.53 8.19 8.01
N VAL A 30 -7.76 8.77 7.07
CA VAL A 30 -7.89 8.44 5.65
C VAL A 30 -6.92 7.33 5.28
N ARG A 31 -5.64 7.51 5.60
CA ARG A 31 -4.58 6.60 5.20
C ARG A 31 -4.73 5.23 5.86
N SER A 32 -5.10 5.15 7.13
CA SER A 32 -5.38 3.87 7.82
C SER A 32 -6.34 2.98 7.04
N VAL A 33 -7.41 3.56 6.48
CA VAL A 33 -8.40 2.83 5.67
C VAL A 33 -7.84 2.46 4.30
N LEU A 34 -7.08 3.35 3.67
CA LEU A 34 -6.43 3.04 2.39
C LEU A 34 -5.40 1.91 2.53
N ASP A 35 -4.73 1.86 3.68
CA ASP A 35 -3.58 1.00 3.93
C ASP A 35 -3.98 -0.39 4.47
N CYS A 36 -5.18 -0.52 5.04
CA CYS A 36 -5.69 -1.77 5.63
C CYS A 36 -5.57 -3.00 4.70
N ASN A 37 -5.70 -2.82 3.38
CA ASN A 37 -5.65 -3.91 2.40
C ASN A 37 -4.45 -3.81 1.44
N LEU A 38 -3.34 -3.16 1.84
CA LEU A 38 -2.19 -2.93 0.96
C LEU A 38 -1.64 -4.20 0.30
N CYS A 39 -1.52 -5.31 1.05
CA CYS A 39 -0.99 -6.56 0.50
C CYS A 39 -1.87 -7.12 -0.63
N LEU A 40 -3.19 -7.08 -0.47
CA LEU A 40 -4.16 -7.53 -1.49
C LEU A 40 -4.19 -6.57 -2.68
N GLN A 41 -3.99 -5.27 -2.43
CA GLN A 41 -3.91 -4.27 -3.48
C GLN A 41 -2.70 -4.47 -4.42
N ALA A 42 -1.69 -5.27 -4.04
CA ALA A 42 -0.53 -5.53 -4.88
C ALA A 42 -0.93 -6.16 -6.23
N SER A 43 -1.90 -7.07 -6.21
CA SER A 43 -2.43 -7.75 -7.40
C SER A 43 -3.57 -6.98 -8.08
N SER A 44 -3.91 -5.76 -7.62
CA SER A 44 -4.99 -4.96 -8.23
C SER A 44 -4.56 -4.34 -9.56
N THR A 45 -5.53 -4.04 -10.41
CA THR A 45 -5.27 -3.39 -11.71
C THR A 45 -4.72 -1.97 -11.55
N LYS A 46 -3.96 -1.50 -12.55
CA LYS A 46 -3.41 -0.13 -12.57
C LYS A 46 -4.49 0.93 -12.43
N THR A 47 -5.70 0.69 -12.96
CA THR A 47 -6.84 1.60 -12.85
C THR A 47 -7.27 1.78 -11.39
N VAL A 48 -7.52 0.69 -10.67
CA VAL A 48 -7.86 0.72 -9.24
C VAL A 48 -6.75 1.37 -8.42
N GLN A 49 -5.49 1.05 -8.73
CA GLN A 49 -4.35 1.64 -8.03
C GLN A 49 -4.27 3.17 -8.23
N SER A 50 -4.57 3.65 -9.43
CA SER A 50 -4.60 5.07 -9.81
C SER A 50 -5.73 5.81 -9.10
N GLU A 51 -6.93 5.24 -9.04
CA GLU A 51 -8.06 5.85 -8.32
C GLU A 51 -7.75 6.07 -6.83
N ILE A 52 -7.13 5.09 -6.18
CA ILE A 52 -6.72 5.23 -4.78
C ILE A 52 -5.60 6.28 -4.64
N GLU A 53 -4.66 6.34 -5.59
CA GLU A 53 -3.59 7.35 -5.57
C GLU A 53 -4.13 8.78 -5.78
N LYS A 54 -5.17 8.96 -6.59
CA LYS A 54 -5.86 10.26 -6.74
C LYS A 54 -6.41 10.76 -5.40
N VAL A 55 -6.96 9.88 -4.55
CA VAL A 55 -7.46 10.25 -3.22
C VAL A 55 -6.32 10.74 -2.32
N GLN A 56 -5.19 10.04 -2.32
CA GLN A 56 -3.99 10.48 -1.59
C GLN A 56 -3.49 11.83 -2.11
N ASN A 57 -3.36 11.99 -3.43
CA ASN A 57 -2.85 13.23 -4.02
C ASN A 57 -3.74 14.44 -3.71
N HIS A 58 -5.08 14.26 -3.68
CA HIS A 58 -5.97 15.31 -3.23
C HIS A 58 -5.79 15.64 -1.74
N ALA A 59 -5.63 14.63 -0.89
CA ALA A 59 -5.39 14.85 0.53
C ALA A 59 -4.10 15.65 0.77
N LEU A 60 -3.01 15.32 0.05
CA LEU A 60 -1.73 16.01 0.14
C LEU A 60 -1.86 17.51 -0.19
N ARG A 61 -2.64 17.86 -1.21
CA ARG A 61 -2.87 19.27 -1.55
C ARG A 61 -3.60 20.02 -0.44
N PHE A 62 -4.57 19.38 0.22
CA PHE A 62 -5.23 20.00 1.38
C PHE A 62 -4.29 20.15 2.57
N ILE A 63 -3.43 19.16 2.83
CA ILE A 63 -2.45 19.20 3.93
C ILE A 63 -1.42 20.31 3.71
N CYS A 64 -0.87 20.42 2.50
CA CYS A 64 0.16 21.41 2.18
C CYS A 64 -0.40 22.82 1.91
N GLY A 65 -1.70 22.96 1.65
CA GLY A 65 -2.27 24.19 1.08
C GLY A 65 -1.81 24.45 -0.36
N ASP A 66 -1.32 23.42 -1.07
CA ASP A 66 -0.73 23.57 -2.40
C ASP A 66 -1.79 23.84 -3.48
N MET A 67 -1.40 24.62 -4.50
CA MET A 67 -2.21 24.82 -5.70
C MET A 67 -2.47 23.49 -6.42
N ARG A 68 -3.53 23.43 -7.24
CA ARG A 68 -3.83 22.24 -8.06
C ARG A 68 -2.73 21.94 -9.10
N SER A 69 -1.99 22.96 -9.52
CA SER A 69 -0.88 22.86 -10.48
C SER A 69 0.41 22.31 -9.87
N THR A 70 0.57 22.31 -8.54
CA THR A 70 1.80 21.84 -7.89
C THR A 70 2.06 20.37 -8.25
N PRO A 71 3.30 19.99 -8.63
CA PRO A 71 3.63 18.60 -8.93
C PRO A 71 3.40 17.68 -7.73
N THR A 72 2.78 16.51 -7.95
CA THR A 72 2.47 15.54 -6.87
C THR A 72 3.70 15.10 -6.08
N ALA A 73 4.86 14.97 -6.74
CA ALA A 73 6.10 14.61 -6.08
C ALA A 73 6.52 15.66 -5.03
N ALA A 74 6.39 16.95 -5.36
CA ALA A 74 6.67 18.05 -4.43
C ALA A 74 5.71 18.00 -3.23
N CYS A 75 4.40 17.79 -3.47
CA CYS A 75 3.43 17.65 -2.38
C CYS A 75 3.76 16.47 -1.45
N LYS A 76 4.21 15.33 -1.98
CA LYS A 76 4.62 14.15 -1.19
C LYS A 76 5.82 14.45 -0.29
N ILE A 77 6.82 15.17 -0.83
CA ILE A 77 8.01 15.59 -0.09
C ILE A 77 7.62 16.59 1.01
N HIS A 78 6.88 17.64 0.67
CA HIS A 78 6.47 18.69 1.60
C HIS A 78 5.62 18.14 2.76
N ALA A 79 4.63 17.29 2.46
CA ALA A 79 3.81 16.65 3.49
C ALA A 79 4.51 15.49 4.23
N ARG A 80 5.77 15.16 3.90
CA ARG A 80 6.52 14.04 4.48
C ARG A 80 5.71 12.73 4.45
N ILE A 81 5.10 12.42 3.30
CA ILE A 81 4.27 11.24 3.11
C ILE A 81 4.91 10.31 2.07
N GLU A 82 5.14 9.09 2.50
CA GLU A 82 5.75 8.05 1.67
C GLU A 82 4.88 7.69 0.44
N PRO A 83 5.50 7.50 -0.74
CA PRO A 83 4.85 6.96 -1.92
C PRO A 83 4.07 5.66 -1.63
N ARG A 84 2.88 5.56 -2.21
CA ARG A 84 1.97 4.43 -1.95
C ARG A 84 2.48 3.10 -2.50
N GLY A 85 3.30 3.14 -3.56
CA GLY A 85 3.93 1.96 -4.15
C GLY A 85 4.87 1.25 -3.18
N LEU A 86 5.82 2.00 -2.59
CA LEU A 86 6.81 1.47 -1.64
C LEU A 86 6.14 0.81 -0.43
N ARG A 87 5.11 1.44 0.12
CA ARG A 87 4.34 0.90 1.24
C ARG A 87 3.63 -0.40 0.90
N ARG A 88 3.16 -0.50 -0.34
CA ARG A 88 2.49 -1.70 -0.82
C ARG A 88 3.47 -2.85 -0.95
N GLU A 89 4.61 -2.60 -1.58
CA GLU A 89 5.69 -3.58 -1.72
C GLU A 89 6.18 -4.05 -0.35
N LYS A 90 6.39 -3.12 0.60
CA LYS A 90 6.73 -3.44 1.99
C LYS A 90 5.67 -4.33 2.64
N ALA A 91 4.39 -3.96 2.58
CA ALA A 91 3.31 -4.74 3.17
C ALA A 91 3.18 -6.15 2.55
N THR A 92 3.42 -6.28 1.24
CA THR A 92 3.42 -7.57 0.54
C THR A 92 4.58 -8.46 1.00
N LEU A 93 5.79 -7.91 1.15
CA LEU A 93 6.94 -8.64 1.67
C LEU A 93 6.74 -9.05 3.13
N GLU A 94 6.23 -8.15 3.98
CA GLU A 94 5.93 -8.47 5.38
C GLU A 94 4.91 -9.60 5.51
N MET A 95 3.86 -9.61 4.68
CA MET A 95 2.87 -10.69 4.66
C MET A 95 3.51 -12.03 4.27
N TYR A 96 4.35 -12.04 3.24
CA TYR A 96 5.06 -13.24 2.81
C TYR A 96 6.00 -13.77 3.89
N GLU A 97 6.80 -12.89 4.50
CA GLU A 97 7.72 -13.26 5.58
C GLU A 97 6.98 -13.79 6.80
N ARG A 98 5.85 -13.19 7.17
CA ARG A 98 4.98 -13.73 8.24
C ARG A 98 4.50 -15.13 7.89
N ALA A 99 3.99 -15.36 6.68
CA ALA A 99 3.50 -16.67 6.25
C ALA A 99 4.60 -17.74 6.28
N GLN A 100 5.83 -17.39 5.88
CA GLN A 100 6.98 -18.29 5.86
C GLN A 100 7.44 -18.74 7.26
N ARG A 101 7.29 -17.85 8.25
CA ARG A 101 7.65 -18.13 9.65
C ARG A 101 6.57 -18.87 10.43
N MET A 102 5.38 -19.04 9.86
CA MET A 102 4.33 -19.83 10.50
C MET A 102 4.73 -21.31 10.59
N ASN A 103 4.04 -22.03 11.48
CA ASN A 103 4.16 -23.49 11.57
C ASN A 103 3.97 -24.14 10.19
N PRO A 104 4.73 -25.20 9.84
CA PRO A 104 4.61 -25.89 8.55
C PRO A 104 3.19 -26.35 8.20
N LEU A 105 2.39 -26.72 9.21
CA LEU A 105 1.00 -27.14 9.05
C LEU A 105 0.01 -25.98 8.90
N HIS A 106 0.47 -24.73 9.07
CA HIS A 106 -0.40 -23.58 8.96
C HIS A 106 -0.78 -23.32 7.49
N VAL A 107 -2.06 -23.11 7.23
CA VAL A 107 -2.62 -22.93 5.88
C VAL A 107 -1.88 -21.86 5.08
N ALA A 108 -1.54 -20.72 5.68
CA ALA A 108 -0.84 -19.66 4.98
C ALA A 108 0.55 -20.08 4.46
N LYS A 109 1.27 -20.94 5.20
CA LYS A 109 2.58 -21.44 4.77
C LYS A 109 2.43 -22.43 3.63
N LEU A 110 1.49 -23.37 3.77
CA LEU A 110 1.16 -24.35 2.73
C LEU A 110 0.75 -23.69 1.41
N ILE A 111 -0.05 -22.61 1.46
CA ILE A 111 -0.45 -21.86 0.26
C ILE A 111 0.77 -21.22 -0.41
N VAL A 112 1.66 -20.61 0.38
CA VAL A 112 2.85 -19.92 -0.13
C VAL A 112 3.85 -20.91 -0.72
N GLU A 113 4.06 -22.07 -0.11
CA GLU A 113 4.95 -23.12 -0.61
C GLU A 113 4.38 -23.80 -1.86
N ASN A 114 3.07 -24.09 -1.85
CA ASN A 114 2.38 -24.79 -2.95
C ASN A 114 1.73 -23.84 -3.97
N TRP A 115 2.19 -22.58 -4.06
CA TRP A 115 1.50 -21.56 -4.85
C TRP A 115 1.34 -21.89 -6.33
N LYS A 116 2.33 -22.56 -6.94
CA LYS A 116 2.26 -23.02 -8.34
C LYS A 116 1.10 -24.00 -8.57
N ILE A 117 0.85 -24.87 -7.59
CA ILE A 117 -0.30 -25.79 -7.62
C ILE A 117 -1.56 -24.96 -7.56
N VAL A 118 -1.69 -24.04 -6.58
CA VAL A 118 -2.88 -23.18 -6.44
C VAL A 118 -3.18 -22.39 -7.72
N GLU A 119 -2.16 -21.90 -8.43
CA GLU A 119 -2.33 -21.20 -9.70
C GLU A 119 -2.85 -22.10 -10.82
N ASN A 120 -2.32 -23.32 -10.93
CA ASN A 120 -2.75 -24.27 -11.95
C ASN A 120 -4.21 -24.70 -11.79
N TRP A 121 -4.76 -24.64 -10.58
CA TRP A 121 -6.18 -24.92 -10.30
C TRP A 121 -7.10 -23.77 -10.69
N LYS A 122 -6.58 -22.54 -10.83
CA LYS A 122 -7.39 -21.43 -11.32
C LYS A 122 -7.69 -21.62 -12.80
N LYS A 123 -8.95 -21.42 -13.17
CA LYS A 123 -9.35 -21.36 -14.58
C LYS A 123 -8.56 -20.25 -15.26
N LYS A 124 -7.99 -20.51 -16.44
CA LYS A 124 -7.30 -19.49 -17.22
C LYS A 124 -8.29 -18.43 -17.68
N ASP A 125 -8.27 -17.29 -17.02
CA ASP A 125 -9.01 -16.11 -17.45
C ASP A 125 -8.31 -15.41 -18.63
N ARG A 126 -9.07 -14.68 -19.44
CA ARG A 126 -8.53 -13.89 -20.57
C ARG A 126 -7.60 -12.75 -20.12
N ILE A 127 -7.81 -12.23 -18.91
CA ILE A 127 -7.04 -11.12 -18.35
C ILE A 127 -6.09 -11.70 -17.30
N GLN A 128 -4.80 -11.69 -17.60
CA GLN A 128 -3.77 -12.16 -16.68
C GLN A 128 -3.19 -10.98 -15.91
N TYR A 129 -3.27 -11.05 -14.59
CA TYR A 129 -2.57 -10.15 -13.68
C TYR A 129 -1.48 -10.95 -12.97
N PRO A 130 -0.31 -10.34 -12.70
CA PRO A 130 0.71 -11.00 -11.92
C PRO A 130 0.12 -11.31 -10.54
N THR A 131 0.14 -12.58 -10.19
CA THR A 131 -0.24 -13.06 -8.87
C THR A 131 0.65 -12.43 -7.81
N ILE A 132 0.13 -12.34 -6.58
CA ILE A 132 0.86 -11.81 -5.44
C ILE A 132 2.21 -12.53 -5.29
N MET A 133 2.25 -13.84 -5.55
CA MET A 133 3.48 -14.64 -5.49
C MET A 133 4.50 -14.26 -6.56
N HIS A 134 4.08 -14.05 -7.81
CA HIS A 134 4.97 -13.54 -8.85
C HIS A 134 5.50 -12.13 -8.50
N LEU A 135 4.68 -11.28 -7.89
CA LEU A 135 5.15 -9.98 -7.43
C LEU A 135 6.18 -10.14 -6.31
N ILE A 136 5.95 -11.03 -5.35
CA ILE A 136 6.89 -11.31 -4.27
C ILE A 136 8.22 -11.81 -4.81
N THR A 137 8.24 -12.75 -5.76
CA THR A 137 9.50 -13.26 -6.33
C THR A 137 10.30 -12.13 -6.98
N THR A 138 9.63 -11.28 -7.78
CA THR A 138 10.30 -10.11 -8.37
C THR A 138 10.80 -9.11 -7.33
N LEU A 139 10.10 -8.94 -6.21
CA LEU A 139 10.51 -8.06 -5.11
C LEU A 139 11.66 -8.65 -4.31
N GLN A 140 11.68 -9.96 -4.06
CA GLN A 140 12.76 -10.66 -3.38
C GLN A 140 14.07 -10.56 -4.18
N GLU A 141 13.99 -10.77 -5.50
CA GLU A 141 15.12 -10.60 -6.42
C GLU A 141 15.66 -9.16 -6.37
N ARG A 142 14.77 -8.17 -6.47
CA ARG A 142 15.15 -6.75 -6.44
C ARG A 142 15.74 -6.31 -5.11
N CYS A 143 15.31 -6.90 -4.00
CA CYS A 143 15.76 -6.55 -2.64
C CYS A 143 16.89 -7.44 -2.11
N HIS A 144 17.34 -8.44 -2.88
CA HIS A 144 18.37 -9.42 -2.46
C HIS A 144 18.12 -10.04 -1.08
N LEU A 145 16.85 -10.39 -0.78
CA LEU A 145 16.48 -10.97 0.51
C LEU A 145 17.05 -12.38 0.67
N SER A 146 17.70 -12.65 1.81
CA SER A 146 18.24 -13.99 2.12
C SER A 146 17.12 -15.00 2.35
N ASN A 147 17.33 -16.23 1.85
CA ASN A 147 16.44 -17.36 2.10
C ASN A 147 16.71 -18.04 3.45
N ASP A 148 17.83 -17.74 4.10
CA ASP A 148 18.20 -18.31 5.40
C ASP A 148 17.46 -17.61 6.54
N ARG A 149 16.26 -18.12 6.84
CA ARG A 149 15.43 -17.61 7.93
C ARG A 149 15.83 -18.27 9.24
N LYS A 150 16.43 -17.49 10.16
CA LYS A 150 16.58 -17.94 11.55
C LYS A 150 15.20 -18.01 12.21
N PRO A 151 14.90 -19.05 13.01
CA PRO A 151 13.71 -19.04 13.85
C PRO A 151 13.75 -17.84 14.79
N THR A 152 12.64 -17.12 14.91
CA THR A 152 12.48 -16.11 15.97
C THR A 152 12.51 -16.86 17.31
N CYS A 153 13.41 -16.45 18.21
CA CYS A 153 13.61 -17.05 19.51
C CYS A 153 12.32 -17.14 20.33
#